data_AF-A0A4U6BR33-F1
#
_entry.id   AF-A0A4U6BR33-F1
#
_cell.length_a   1.000
_cell.length_b   1.000
_cell.length_c   1.000
_cell.angle_alpha   90.00
_cell.angle_beta   90.00
_cell.angle_gamma   90.00
#
_symmetry.space_group_name_H-M   'P 1'
#
loop_
_entity.id
_entity.type
_entity.pdbx_description
1 polymer ?
#
loop_
_entity_poly.entity_id
_entity_poly.type
_entity_poly.pdbx_seq_one_letter_code
_entity_poly.pdbx_strand_id
1 'polypeptide(L)'
;MAIKLAHAAFAAALTVLGASVAVARDQPGPDWITKDQAMQKLTAAGYTNVTGLKADDGRWEGKGVKNGKIMEFHLDPRTGAVLKEKIDD
;
A
#
# COMPACT_ATOMS: atom_id res chain seq x y z
N MET A 1 26.84 -24.90 -56.25
CA MET A 1 27.47 -23.59 -56.55
C MET A 1 26.94 -22.60 -55.53
N ALA A 2 27.85 -21.97 -54.78
CA ALA A 2 27.57 -21.21 -53.57
C ALA A 2 27.11 -19.78 -53.87
N ILE A 3 26.25 -19.23 -53.00
CA ILE A 3 26.26 -17.80 -52.70
C ILE A 3 26.23 -17.66 -51.18
N LYS A 4 27.41 -17.40 -50.61
CA LYS A 4 27.57 -16.79 -49.28
C LYS A 4 27.50 -15.29 -49.49
N LEU A 5 26.63 -14.59 -48.76
CA LEU A 5 26.79 -13.18 -48.47
C LEU A 5 26.48 -12.96 -47.00
N ALA A 6 27.43 -12.33 -46.34
CA ALA A 6 27.49 -12.16 -44.90
C ALA A 6 27.38 -10.68 -44.54
N HIS A 7 26.84 -10.45 -43.34
CA HIS A 7 26.91 -9.25 -42.51
C HIS A 7 26.03 -8.06 -42.90
N ALA A 8 24.99 -7.82 -42.09
CA ALA A 8 24.98 -6.67 -41.20
C ALA A 8 23.96 -6.92 -40.08
N ALA A 9 24.46 -7.03 -38.86
CA ALA A 9 23.66 -7.12 -37.65
C ALA A 9 22.88 -5.81 -37.46
N PHE A 10 21.56 -5.91 -37.30
CA PHE A 10 20.73 -4.82 -36.78
C PHE A 10 20.22 -5.24 -35.39
N ALA A 11 21.16 -5.24 -34.43
CA ALA A 11 20.82 -5.39 -33.02
C ALA A 11 20.35 -4.03 -32.47
N ALA A 12 19.08 -3.69 -32.71
CA ALA A 12 18.43 -2.64 -31.95
C ALA A 12 17.84 -3.26 -30.67
N ALA A 13 18.70 -3.51 -29.69
CA ALA A 13 18.26 -3.82 -28.34
C ALA A 13 17.71 -2.54 -27.72
N LEU A 14 16.40 -2.30 -27.88
CA LEU A 14 15.70 -1.25 -27.16
C LEU A 14 15.64 -1.67 -25.69
N THR A 15 16.58 -1.23 -24.88
CA THR A 15 16.49 -1.34 -23.42
C THR A 15 15.28 -0.53 -22.97
N VAL A 16 14.16 -1.20 -22.74
CA VAL A 16 13.02 -0.59 -22.05
C VAL A 16 13.51 -0.22 -20.66
N LEU A 17 13.70 1.08 -20.43
CA LEU A 17 13.78 1.64 -19.10
C LEU A 17 12.46 1.31 -18.42
N GLY A 18 12.43 0.24 -17.63
CA GLY A 18 11.30 -0.11 -16.79
C GLY A 18 11.13 0.97 -15.75
N ALA A 19 10.36 2.01 -16.06
CA ALA A 19 9.80 2.89 -15.04
C ALA A 19 8.86 2.04 -14.20
N SER A 20 9.34 1.60 -13.04
CA SER A 20 8.52 0.96 -12.02
C SER A 20 7.45 1.98 -11.61
N VAL A 21 6.28 1.94 -12.25
CA VAL A 21 5.08 2.52 -11.66
C VAL A 21 4.88 1.78 -10.34
N ALA A 22 5.11 2.49 -9.23
CA ALA A 22 4.82 2.00 -7.89
C ALA A 22 3.30 1.88 -7.78
N VAL A 23 2.75 0.77 -8.28
CA VAL A 23 1.40 0.37 -7.96
C VAL A 23 1.41 0.08 -6.46
N ALA A 24 0.67 0.86 -5.68
CA ALA A 24 0.48 0.56 -4.27
C ALA A 24 -0.02 -0.88 -4.19
N ARG A 25 0.79 -1.77 -3.62
CA ARG A 25 0.36 -3.14 -3.35
C ARG A 25 -0.40 -3.10 -2.04
N ASP A 26 -1.51 -3.84 -1.95
CA ASP A 26 -2.33 -4.00 -0.74
C ASP A 26 -1.61 -4.86 0.32
N GLN A 27 -0.33 -4.57 0.55
CA GLN A 27 0.56 -5.25 1.49
C GLN A 27 1.37 -4.20 2.24
N PRO A 28 1.61 -4.37 3.55
CA PRO A 28 2.46 -3.47 4.30
C PRO A 28 3.87 -3.38 3.72
N GLY A 29 4.43 -2.18 3.73
CA GLY A 29 5.84 -1.94 3.39
C GLY A 29 6.79 -2.36 4.52
N PRO A 30 8.10 -2.49 4.23
CA PRO A 30 9.10 -2.90 5.23
C PRO A 30 9.29 -1.89 6.38
N ASP A 31 8.88 -0.64 6.18
CA ASP A 31 8.96 0.46 7.16
C ASP A 31 7.62 0.74 7.86
N TRP A 32 6.61 -0.10 7.66
CA TRP A 32 5.30 0.07 8.28
C TRP A 32 5.30 -0.48 9.71
N ILE A 33 4.50 0.15 10.57
CA ILE A 33 4.17 -0.44 11.88
C ILE A 33 3.40 -1.74 11.68
N THR A 34 3.55 -2.67 12.62
CA THR A 34 2.81 -3.93 12.59
C THR A 34 1.30 -3.69 12.83
N LYS A 35 0.48 -4.69 12.51
CA LYS A 35 -0.96 -4.64 12.82
C LYS A 35 -1.21 -4.41 14.31
N ASP A 36 -0.43 -5.06 15.18
CA ASP A 36 -0.56 -4.91 16.64
C ASP A 36 -0.23 -3.49 17.09
N GLN A 37 0.82 -2.88 16.53
CA GLN A 37 1.17 -1.49 16.80
C GLN A 37 0.09 -0.52 16.30
N ALA A 38 -0.46 -0.75 15.10
CA ALA A 38 -1.60 0.01 14.59
C ALA A 38 -2.81 -0.12 15.53
N MET A 39 -3.04 -1.31 16.09
CA MET A 39 -4.12 -1.56 17.03
C MET A 39 -3.96 -0.80 18.35
N GLN A 40 -2.74 -0.79 18.89
CA GLN A 40 -2.41 0.02 20.07
C GLN A 40 -2.64 1.51 19.82
N LYS A 41 -2.26 2.01 18.63
CA LYS A 41 -2.48 3.42 18.23
C LYS A 41 -3.98 3.75 18.13
N LEU A 42 -4.78 2.86 17.55
CA LEU A 42 -6.23 3.01 17.46
C LEU A 42 -6.89 3.01 18.85
N THR A 43 -6.52 2.09 19.73
CA THR A 43 -7.01 2.07 21.11
C THR A 43 -6.64 3.37 21.85
N ALA A 44 -5.40 3.84 21.71
CA ALA A 44 -4.97 5.12 22.28
C ALA A 44 -5.74 6.33 21.70
N ALA A 45 -6.18 6.24 20.45
CA ALA A 45 -7.02 7.25 19.80
C ALA A 45 -8.53 7.12 20.12
N GLY A 46 -8.91 6.19 21.02
CA GLY A 46 -10.28 6.01 21.50
C GLY A 46 -11.15 5.08 20.65
N TYR A 47 -10.56 4.33 19.72
CA TYR A 47 -11.28 3.31 18.97
C TYR A 47 -11.44 2.02 19.78
N THR A 48 -12.60 1.40 19.64
CA THR A 48 -12.93 0.06 20.12
C THR A 48 -13.49 -0.77 18.96
N ASN A 49 -13.65 -2.08 19.15
CA ASN A 49 -14.24 -2.99 18.15
C ASN A 49 -13.66 -2.80 16.74
N VAL A 50 -12.33 -2.67 16.65
CA VAL A 50 -11.66 -2.48 15.35
C VAL A 50 -11.77 -3.76 14.53
N THR A 51 -12.18 -3.60 13.27
CA THR A 51 -12.32 -4.68 12.29
C THR A 51 -11.74 -4.26 10.94
N GLY A 52 -11.35 -5.25 10.15
CA GLY A 52 -10.92 -5.01 8.77
C GLY A 52 -9.61 -4.24 8.62
N LEU A 53 -8.72 -4.24 9.62
CA LEU A 53 -7.40 -3.60 9.50
C LEU A 53 -6.57 -4.26 8.38
N LYS A 54 -6.41 -3.54 7.26
CA LYS A 54 -5.68 -3.95 6.06
C LYS A 54 -4.75 -2.85 5.56
N ALA A 55 -3.72 -3.27 4.82
CA ALA A 55 -2.94 -2.36 4.01
C ALA A 55 -3.68 -2.13 2.70
N ASP A 56 -3.87 -0.87 2.32
CA ASP A 56 -4.58 -0.47 1.11
C ASP A 56 -4.00 0.87 0.67
N ASP A 57 -3.73 1.08 -0.62
CA ASP A 57 -3.31 2.38 -1.17
C ASP A 57 -2.17 3.09 -0.37
N GLY A 58 -1.21 2.33 0.16
CA GLY A 58 -0.09 2.91 0.91
C GLY A 58 -0.40 3.37 2.34
N ARG A 59 -1.53 2.92 2.93
CA ARG A 59 -1.95 3.23 4.31
C ARG A 59 -2.50 2.00 5.04
N TRP A 60 -2.67 2.11 6.34
CA TRP A 60 -3.57 1.24 7.08
C TRP A 60 -5.00 1.76 6.95
N GLU A 61 -5.95 0.88 6.67
CA GLU A 61 -7.39 1.19 6.58
C GLU A 61 -8.18 0.18 7.40
N GLY A 62 -9.28 0.61 8.01
CA GLY A 62 -10.19 -0.26 8.73
C GLY A 62 -11.41 0.47 9.28
N LYS A 63 -12.22 -0.24 10.06
CA LYS A 63 -13.41 0.29 10.73
C LYS A 63 -13.30 0.08 12.23
N GLY A 64 -13.87 0.97 13.02
CA GLY A 64 -13.94 0.81 14.47
C GLY A 64 -14.99 1.72 15.10
N VAL A 65 -15.37 1.44 16.34
CA VAL A 65 -16.31 2.27 17.10
C VAL A 65 -15.56 3.36 17.83
N LYS A 66 -15.97 4.62 17.62
CA LYS A 66 -15.48 5.79 18.35
C LYS A 66 -16.64 6.73 18.60
N ASN A 67 -16.78 7.22 19.84
CA ASN A 67 -17.90 8.06 20.26
C ASN A 67 -19.28 7.46 19.94
N GLY A 68 -19.42 6.13 20.06
CA GLY A 68 -20.67 5.40 19.81
C GLY A 68 -21.06 5.24 18.33
N LYS A 69 -20.20 5.65 17.40
CA LYS A 69 -20.43 5.51 15.94
C LYS A 69 -19.40 4.59 15.32
N ILE A 70 -19.80 3.87 14.27
CA ILE A 70 -18.86 3.13 13.42
C ILE A 70 -18.16 4.17 12.53
N MET A 71 -16.84 4.14 12.55
CA MET A 71 -15.99 5.06 11.83
C MET A 71 -15.07 4.26 10.92
N GLU A 72 -15.01 4.62 9.64
CA GLU A 72 -13.92 4.22 8.76
C GLU A 72 -12.71 5.14 9.04
N PHE A 73 -11.53 4.56 9.19
CA PHE A 73 -10.30 5.29 9.49
C PHE A 73 -9.18 4.92 8.53
N HIS A 74 -8.30 5.90 8.29
CA HIS A 74 -7.03 5.73 7.60
C HIS A 74 -5.91 6.11 8.56
N LEU A 75 -4.87 5.29 8.68
CA LEU A 75 -3.69 5.60 9.47
C LEU A 75 -2.46 5.76 8.59
N ASP A 76 -1.58 6.67 9.02
CA ASP A 76 -0.23 6.75 8.51
C ASP A 76 0.49 5.42 8.79
N PRO A 77 1.08 4.78 7.77
CA PRO A 77 1.64 3.44 7.91
C PRO A 77 2.88 3.37 8.81
N ARG A 78 3.58 4.49 9.03
CA ARG A 78 4.86 4.53 9.78
C ARG A 78 4.68 4.95 11.23
N THR A 79 3.67 5.75 11.51
CA THR A 79 3.45 6.38 12.82
C THR A 79 2.17 5.92 13.50
N GLY A 80 1.20 5.42 12.72
CA GLY A 80 -0.14 5.08 13.17
C GLY A 80 -1.01 6.29 13.51
N ALA A 81 -0.61 7.49 13.08
CA ALA A 81 -1.43 8.69 13.22
C ALA A 81 -2.69 8.57 12.36
N VAL A 82 -3.86 8.95 12.90
CA VAL A 82 -5.11 9.00 12.13
C VAL A 82 -5.01 10.11 11.09
N LEU A 83 -4.99 9.74 9.81
CA LEU A 83 -4.95 10.67 8.68
C LEU A 83 -6.35 11.13 8.27
N LYS A 84 -7.34 10.25 8.41
CA LYS A 84 -8.74 10.49 8.07
C LYS A 84 -9.63 9.63 8.92
N GLU A 85 -10.77 10.16 9.31
CA GLU A 85 -11.90 9.40 9.84
C GLU A 85 -13.21 9.95 9.29
N LYS A 86 -14.19 9.07 9.06
CA LYS A 86 -15.57 9.43 8.68
C LYS A 86 -16.53 8.41 9.28
N ILE A 87 -17.77 8.82 9.52
CA ILE A 87 -18.83 7.87 9.91
C ILE A 87 -19.04 6.91 8.74
N ASP A 88 -19.18 5.63 9.06
CA ASP A 88 -19.56 4.56 8.13
C ASP A 88 -21.09 4.46 8.13
N ASP A 89 -21.73 4.98 7.07
CA ASP A 89 -23.19 5.02 6.87
C ASP A 89 -23.66 3.93 5.89
#